data_AF-I0YUW4-F1
#
_entry.id   AF-I0YUW4-F1
#
_cell.length_a   1.000
_cell.length_b   1.000
_cell.length_c   1.000
_cell.angle_alpha   90.00
_cell.angle_beta   90.00
_cell.angle_gamma   90.00
#
_symmetry.space_group_name_H-M   'P 1'
#
loop_
_entity.id
_entity.type
_entity.pdbx_description
1 polymer ?
#
loop_
_entity_poly.entity_id
_entity_poly.type
_entity_poly.pdbx_seq_one_letter_code
_entity_poly.pdbx_strand_id
1 'polypeptide(L)'
;MQVILALPHFVSPEVAADLIFASTAYPLNVLQIPLHKLMGTGYLAAAVACWALKGGAERMELHKPVYQRLNLGLITFSAALMAVMSANLELLRPWALVIGSAECSAAATIPAWFYALTSGHYLQPVDLLKAIVPPPLLAFRVILAGVTGKKNFVVDIRRLLHITGVKSAVYSMLTVAFFGAAAGYLVRPEATLTGVLTYAKSPECILLWQAIGAAALMLPAWTFSLKEAADKRQLAAPAFKTLNLGLSFIGLAHVLTLAPWWTPCSSGPWMPYVIGVWSLAAAAGTWGFLSSTPPAVDNAF
;
A
#
# COMPACT_ATOMS: atom_id res chain seq x y z
N MET A 1 -15.34 2.46 6.95
CA MET A 1 -14.36 2.39 8.06
C MET A 1 -13.04 3.03 7.69
N GLN A 2 -12.30 2.52 6.69
CA GLN A 2 -10.99 3.04 6.28
C GLN A 2 -10.92 4.57 6.05
N VAL A 3 -11.92 5.17 5.39
CA VAL A 3 -11.99 6.64 5.19
C VAL A 3 -12.10 7.41 6.52
N ILE A 4 -12.88 6.89 7.47
CA ILE A 4 -13.08 7.53 8.78
C ILE A 4 -11.77 7.57 9.56
N LEU A 5 -10.93 6.55 9.40
CA LEU A 5 -9.62 6.48 10.05
C LEU A 5 -8.56 7.33 9.34
N ALA A 6 -8.67 7.51 8.03
CA ALA A 6 -7.81 8.42 7.28
C ALA A 6 -8.03 9.90 7.66
N LEU A 7 -9.27 10.30 7.98
CA LEU A 7 -9.62 11.71 8.19
C LEU A 7 -8.84 12.40 9.32
N PRO A 8 -8.75 11.85 10.54
CA PRO A 8 -7.97 12.45 11.63
C PRO A 8 -6.52 12.70 11.24
N HIS A 9 -5.91 11.81 10.46
CA HIS A 9 -4.52 11.95 10.02
C HIS A 9 -4.27 13.13 9.08
N PHE A 10 -5.29 13.54 8.30
CA PHE A 10 -5.18 14.70 7.41
C PHE A 10 -5.60 16.00 8.07
N VAL A 11 -6.69 15.97 8.85
CA VAL A 11 -7.35 17.18 9.38
C VAL A 11 -6.77 17.61 10.73
N SER A 12 -6.45 16.66 11.60
CA SER A 12 -5.98 16.94 12.97
C SER A 12 -4.95 15.89 13.40
N PRO A 13 -3.77 15.87 12.76
CA PRO A 13 -2.72 14.89 13.04
C PRO A 13 -2.24 14.94 14.49
N GLU A 14 -2.36 16.09 15.17
CA GLU A 14 -2.05 16.26 16.59
C GLU A 14 -3.02 15.46 17.46
N VAL A 15 -4.32 15.54 17.15
CA VAL A 15 -5.35 14.74 17.83
C VAL A 15 -5.13 13.26 17.54
N ALA A 16 -4.78 12.90 16.30
CA ALA A 16 -4.45 11.51 15.96
C ALA A 16 -3.22 10.99 16.75
N ALA A 17 -2.19 11.81 16.94
CA ALA A 17 -1.01 11.46 17.73
C ALA A 17 -1.35 11.26 19.21
N ASP A 18 -2.09 12.20 19.81
CA ASP A 18 -2.54 12.12 21.21
C ASP A 18 -3.38 10.89 21.48
N LEU A 19 -4.19 10.55 20.48
CA LEU A 19 -5.02 9.38 20.51
C LEU A 19 -4.17 8.10 20.46
N ILE A 20 -3.16 8.03 19.60
CA ILE A 20 -2.39 6.80 19.38
C ILE A 20 -1.35 6.56 20.49
N PHE A 21 -0.64 7.60 20.94
CA PHE A 21 0.55 7.45 21.80
C PHE A 21 0.27 7.68 23.30
N ALA A 22 0.90 6.88 24.17
CA ALA A 22 0.45 6.69 25.56
C ALA A 22 0.72 7.83 26.56
N SER A 23 1.79 8.62 26.46
CA SER A 23 1.97 9.82 27.32
C SER A 23 3.24 10.65 27.07
N THR A 24 4.09 10.31 26.09
CA THR A 24 5.31 11.08 25.73
C THR A 24 5.08 12.16 24.66
N ALA A 25 3.85 12.38 24.22
CA ALA A 25 3.53 13.11 22.98
C ALA A 25 3.65 14.65 23.03
N TYR A 26 4.02 15.27 24.16
CA TYR A 26 4.17 16.72 24.24
C TYR A 26 5.56 17.17 24.71
N PRO A 27 6.22 18.10 23.99
CA PRO A 27 5.81 18.67 22.70
C PRO A 27 5.89 17.66 21.55
N LEU A 28 4.89 17.65 20.66
CA LEU A 28 4.88 16.80 19.46
C LEU A 28 6.16 17.06 18.66
N ASN A 29 6.84 15.99 18.27
CA ASN A 29 7.96 16.12 17.35
C ASN A 29 7.40 16.66 16.03
N VAL A 30 8.01 17.71 15.47
CA VAL A 30 7.57 18.36 14.22
C VAL A 30 7.40 17.34 13.09
N LEU A 31 8.14 16.23 13.14
CA LEU A 31 8.06 15.12 12.17
C LEU A 31 6.82 14.23 12.32
N GLN A 32 6.17 14.17 13.49
CA GLN A 32 4.99 13.32 13.68
C GLN A 32 3.81 13.78 12.82
N ILE A 33 3.66 15.09 12.60
CA ILE A 33 2.60 15.67 11.78
C ILE A 33 2.64 15.16 10.32
N PRO A 34 3.74 15.35 9.55
CA PRO A 34 3.81 14.83 8.19
C PRO A 34 3.74 13.30 8.16
N LEU A 35 4.32 12.59 9.14
CA LEU A 35 4.24 11.13 9.20
C LEU A 35 2.82 10.62 9.41
N HIS A 36 2.01 11.28 10.24
CA HIS A 36 0.58 10.98 10.33
C HIS A 36 -0.15 11.22 9.02
N LYS A 37 0.10 12.34 8.33
CA LYS A 37 -0.49 12.61 7.01
C LYS A 37 -0.14 11.51 6.00
N LEU A 38 1.10 11.06 5.97
CA LEU A 38 1.55 9.93 5.14
C LEU A 38 0.85 8.63 5.54
N MET A 39 0.73 8.33 6.84
CA MET A 39 -0.03 7.18 7.33
C MET A 39 -1.50 7.22 6.85
N GLY A 40 -2.12 8.40 6.88
CA GLY A 40 -3.47 8.64 6.35
C GLY A 40 -3.63 8.26 4.88
N THR A 41 -2.59 8.45 4.06
CA THR A 41 -2.62 8.00 2.65
C THR A 41 -2.64 6.48 2.53
N GLY A 42 -2.08 5.75 3.49
CA GLY A 42 -2.14 4.30 3.58
C GLY A 42 -3.57 3.79 3.80
N TYR A 43 -4.29 4.40 4.75
CA TYR A 43 -5.71 4.13 4.97
C TYR A 43 -6.58 4.54 3.77
N LEU A 44 -6.23 5.63 3.09
CA LEU A 44 -6.89 6.02 1.83
C LEU A 44 -6.68 4.96 0.74
N ALA A 45 -5.47 4.39 0.63
CA ALA A 45 -5.20 3.28 -0.28
C ALA A 45 -6.07 2.07 0.05
N ALA A 46 -6.17 1.69 1.32
CA ALA A 46 -7.04 0.60 1.75
C ALA A 46 -8.51 0.88 1.40
N ALA A 47 -8.98 2.12 1.59
CA ALA A 47 -10.34 2.54 1.24
C ALA A 47 -10.63 2.39 -0.26
N VAL A 48 -9.70 2.81 -1.12
CA VAL A 48 -9.84 2.66 -2.58
C VAL A 48 -9.83 1.18 -2.98
N ALA A 49 -9.02 0.34 -2.33
CA ALA A 49 -8.98 -1.10 -2.60
C ALA A 49 -10.33 -1.74 -2.25
N CYS A 50 -10.89 -1.39 -1.08
CA CYS A 50 -12.23 -1.80 -0.67
C CYS A 50 -13.31 -1.29 -1.63
N TRP A 51 -13.19 -0.07 -2.16
CA TRP A 51 -14.13 0.47 -3.15
C TRP A 51 -14.08 -0.32 -4.47
N ALA A 52 -12.87 -0.62 -4.96
CA ALA A 52 -12.70 -1.46 -6.14
C ALA A 52 -13.28 -2.87 -5.92
N LEU A 53 -13.02 -3.49 -4.77
CA LEU A 53 -13.57 -4.79 -4.38
C LEU A 53 -15.10 -4.77 -4.30
N LYS A 54 -15.70 -3.72 -3.71
CA LYS A 54 -17.15 -3.53 -3.69
C LYS A 54 -17.72 -3.52 -5.11
N GLY A 55 -17.15 -2.72 -6.01
CA GLY A 55 -17.59 -2.70 -7.41
C GLY A 55 -17.39 -4.04 -8.11
N GLY A 56 -16.37 -4.81 -7.75
CA GLY A 56 -16.19 -6.19 -8.22
C GLY A 56 -17.26 -7.14 -7.70
N ALA A 57 -17.65 -7.01 -6.44
CA ALA A 57 -18.72 -7.80 -5.81
C ALA A 57 -20.08 -7.52 -6.48
N GLU A 58 -20.41 -6.24 -6.70
CA GLU A 58 -21.65 -5.83 -7.37
C GLU A 58 -21.75 -6.38 -8.81
N ARG A 59 -20.62 -6.62 -9.48
CA ARG A 59 -20.56 -7.22 -10.82
C ARG A 59 -20.37 -8.75 -10.81
N MET A 60 -20.29 -9.40 -9.64
CA MET A 60 -19.99 -10.83 -9.50
C MET A 60 -18.61 -11.22 -10.08
N GLU A 61 -17.66 -10.29 -10.07
CA GLU A 61 -16.34 -10.44 -10.70
C GLU A 61 -15.21 -10.72 -9.70
N LEU A 62 -15.50 -10.92 -8.41
CA LEU A 62 -14.48 -11.12 -7.37
C LEU A 62 -13.50 -12.28 -7.65
N HIS A 63 -13.90 -13.23 -8.49
CA HIS A 63 -13.06 -14.32 -8.96
C HIS A 63 -11.94 -13.88 -9.91
N LYS A 64 -11.99 -12.67 -10.48
CA LYS A 64 -10.95 -12.18 -11.38
C LYS A 64 -9.62 -11.97 -10.61
N PRO A 65 -8.46 -12.22 -11.25
CA PRO A 65 -7.15 -12.11 -10.61
C PRO A 65 -6.86 -10.75 -9.97
N VAL A 66 -7.39 -9.65 -10.53
CA VAL A 66 -7.24 -8.30 -9.95
C VAL A 66 -7.82 -8.24 -8.54
N TYR A 67 -9.02 -8.76 -8.30
CA TYR A 67 -9.67 -8.69 -7.00
C TYR A 67 -9.03 -9.63 -5.98
N GLN A 68 -8.57 -10.80 -6.42
CA GLN A 68 -7.78 -11.70 -5.58
C GLN A 68 -6.49 -11.02 -5.09
N ARG A 69 -5.80 -10.28 -5.96
CA ARG A 69 -4.61 -9.48 -5.58
C ARG A 69 -4.94 -8.35 -4.63
N LEU A 70 -6.04 -7.65 -4.86
CA LEU A 70 -6.50 -6.59 -3.96
C LEU A 70 -6.80 -7.13 -2.57
N ASN A 71 -7.47 -8.29 -2.49
CA ASN A 71 -7.72 -8.97 -1.23
C ASN A 71 -6.41 -9.30 -0.51
N LEU A 72 -5.44 -9.89 -1.22
CA LEU A 72 -4.14 -10.18 -0.61
C LEU A 72 -3.37 -8.92 -0.20
N GLY A 73 -3.45 -7.84 -0.99
CA GLY A 73 -2.88 -6.55 -0.62
C GLY A 73 -3.43 -6.04 0.72
N LEU A 74 -4.74 -6.18 0.94
CA LEU A 74 -5.36 -5.83 2.22
C LEU A 74 -4.96 -6.76 3.37
N ILE A 75 -4.86 -8.07 3.11
CA ILE A 75 -4.38 -9.04 4.12
C ILE A 75 -2.96 -8.71 4.54
N THR A 76 -2.08 -8.46 3.59
CA THR A 76 -0.65 -8.18 3.83
C THR A 76 -0.44 -6.84 4.53
N PHE A 77 -1.18 -5.79 4.13
CA PHE A 77 -1.26 -4.53 4.86
C PHE A 77 -1.67 -4.75 6.32
N SER A 78 -2.80 -5.43 6.54
CA SER A 78 -3.35 -5.62 7.89
C SER A 78 -2.45 -6.48 8.77
N ALA A 79 -1.87 -7.53 8.21
CA ALA A 79 -0.92 -8.40 8.90
C ALA A 79 0.36 -7.65 9.29
N ALA A 80 0.92 -6.87 8.37
CA ALA A 80 2.12 -6.08 8.64
C ALA A 80 1.85 -4.97 9.66
N LEU A 81 0.71 -4.27 9.56
CA LEU A 81 0.36 -3.22 10.51
C LEU A 81 0.12 -3.80 11.91
N MET A 82 -0.55 -4.95 12.01
CA MET A 82 -0.72 -5.65 13.28
C MET A 82 0.61 -6.09 13.87
N ALA A 83 1.53 -6.61 13.05
CA ALA A 83 2.89 -6.95 13.50
C ALA A 83 3.66 -5.71 14.01
N VAL A 84 3.56 -4.57 13.32
CA VAL A 84 4.16 -3.30 13.75
C VAL A 84 3.58 -2.83 15.09
N MET A 85 2.25 -2.88 15.26
CA MET A 85 1.61 -2.52 16.53
C MET A 85 2.01 -3.47 17.66
N SER A 86 2.04 -4.78 17.41
CA SER A 86 2.44 -5.79 18.40
C SER A 86 3.91 -5.71 18.78
N ALA A 87 4.79 -5.27 17.88
CA ALA A 87 6.21 -5.07 18.18
C ALA A 87 6.46 -3.81 19.04
N ASN A 88 5.50 -2.89 19.11
CA ASN A 88 5.66 -1.59 19.75
C ASN A 88 4.52 -1.28 20.75
N LEU A 89 4.04 -2.29 21.48
CA LEU A 89 2.91 -2.16 22.41
C LEU A 89 3.12 -1.06 23.46
N GLU A 90 4.35 -0.87 23.90
CA GLU A 90 4.76 0.11 24.92
C GLU A 90 4.58 1.57 24.47
N LEU A 91 4.59 1.83 23.17
CA LEU A 91 4.41 3.18 22.62
C LEU A 91 2.92 3.54 22.46
N LEU A 92 2.05 2.54 22.39
CA LEU A 92 0.66 2.68 21.99
C LEU A 92 -0.28 2.73 23.20
N ARG A 93 -1.33 3.55 23.11
CA ARG A 93 -2.42 3.51 24.10
C ARG A 93 -3.14 2.16 24.04
N PRO A 94 -3.60 1.62 25.19
CA PRO A 94 -4.36 0.37 25.20
C PRO A 94 -5.58 0.38 24.29
N TRP A 95 -6.30 1.50 24.23
CA TRP A 95 -7.46 1.59 23.35
C TRP A 95 -7.05 1.65 21.87
N ALA A 96 -5.91 2.30 21.53
CA ALA A 96 -5.42 2.38 20.15
C ALA A 96 -5.06 0.98 19.63
N LEU A 97 -4.51 0.13 20.51
CA LEU A 97 -4.31 -1.29 20.24
C LEU A 97 -5.63 -2.03 20.01
N VAL A 98 -6.66 -1.81 20.82
CA VAL A 98 -7.97 -2.45 20.64
C VAL A 98 -8.60 -2.05 19.31
N ILE A 99 -8.67 -0.76 19.02
CA ILE A 99 -9.27 -0.24 17.78
C ILE A 99 -8.46 -0.69 16.57
N GLY A 100 -7.13 -0.51 16.60
CA GLY A 100 -6.24 -0.89 15.51
C GLY A 100 -6.25 -2.40 15.25
N SER A 101 -6.28 -3.23 16.30
CA SER A 101 -6.34 -4.69 16.15
C SER A 101 -7.69 -5.14 15.61
N ALA A 102 -8.80 -4.56 16.08
CA ALA A 102 -10.14 -4.85 15.55
C ALA A 102 -10.23 -4.47 14.07
N GLU A 103 -9.69 -3.31 13.71
CA GLU A 103 -9.64 -2.82 12.33
C GLU A 103 -8.82 -3.75 11.43
N CYS A 104 -7.57 -4.05 11.82
CA CYS A 104 -6.68 -4.94 11.07
C CYS A 104 -7.29 -6.34 10.95
N SER A 105 -7.94 -6.84 12.01
CA SER A 105 -8.62 -8.14 11.99
C SER A 105 -9.76 -8.15 10.99
N ALA A 106 -10.60 -7.12 10.95
CA ALA A 106 -11.67 -7.01 9.97
C ALA A 106 -11.13 -6.87 8.53
N ALA A 107 -10.10 -6.03 8.35
CA ALA A 107 -9.45 -5.78 7.07
C ALA A 107 -8.62 -6.97 6.57
N ALA A 108 -8.22 -7.91 7.43
CA ALA A 108 -7.61 -9.17 7.04
C ALA A 108 -8.67 -10.27 6.79
N THR A 109 -9.62 -10.45 7.72
CA THR A 109 -10.52 -11.61 7.72
C THR A 109 -11.50 -11.58 6.54
N ILE A 110 -12.11 -10.42 6.26
CA ILE A 110 -13.07 -10.31 5.15
C ILE A 110 -12.37 -10.58 3.81
N PRO A 111 -11.25 -9.93 3.46
CA PRO A 111 -10.51 -10.26 2.24
C PRO A 111 -9.96 -11.68 2.20
N ALA A 112 -9.50 -12.25 3.33
CA ALA A 112 -9.01 -13.62 3.39
C ALA A 112 -10.13 -14.63 3.07
N TRP A 113 -11.32 -14.40 3.61
CA TRP A 113 -12.51 -15.22 3.32
C TRP A 113 -12.85 -15.19 1.83
N PHE A 114 -12.95 -14.01 1.23
CA PHE A 114 -13.24 -13.90 -0.20
C PHE A 114 -12.12 -14.44 -1.09
N TYR A 115 -10.85 -14.25 -0.68
CA TYR A 115 -9.72 -14.84 -1.39
C TYR A 115 -9.80 -16.37 -1.37
N ALA A 116 -10.08 -16.98 -0.22
CA ALA A 116 -10.19 -18.43 -0.10
C ALA A 116 -11.32 -19.00 -0.98
N LEU A 117 -12.49 -18.33 -0.98
CA LEU A 117 -13.63 -18.72 -1.81
C LEU A 117 -13.35 -18.61 -3.31
N THR A 118 -12.67 -17.54 -3.72
CA THR A 118 -12.52 -17.20 -5.15
C THR A 118 -11.31 -17.84 -5.81
N SER A 119 -10.24 -18.10 -5.05
CA SER A 119 -9.02 -18.70 -5.59
C SER A 119 -9.05 -20.23 -5.61
N GLY A 120 -10.00 -20.85 -4.88
CA GLY A 120 -9.98 -22.28 -4.61
C GLY A 120 -8.81 -22.71 -3.72
N HIS A 121 -8.00 -21.76 -3.24
CA HIS A 121 -6.92 -21.99 -2.30
C HIS A 121 -7.40 -21.64 -0.91
N TYR A 122 -7.70 -22.66 -0.11
CA TYR A 122 -7.89 -22.47 1.32
C TYR A 122 -6.55 -22.01 1.90
N LEU A 123 -6.46 -20.73 2.28
CA LEU A 123 -5.34 -20.25 3.09
C LEU A 123 -5.42 -20.99 4.43
N GLN A 124 -4.55 -21.96 4.65
CA GLN A 124 -4.48 -22.58 5.97
C GLN A 124 -4.06 -21.49 6.97
N PRO A 125 -4.65 -21.42 8.17
CA PRO A 125 -4.28 -20.44 9.19
C PRO A 125 -2.77 -20.41 9.47
N VAL A 126 -2.11 -21.57 9.32
CA VAL A 126 -0.66 -21.74 9.46
C VAL A 126 0.13 -20.94 8.40
N ASP A 127 -0.37 -20.83 7.17
CA ASP A 127 0.28 -20.05 6.11
C ASP A 127 0.12 -18.54 6.34
N LEU A 128 -0.99 -18.13 6.96
CA LEU A 128 -1.23 -16.74 7.38
C LEU A 128 -0.28 -16.34 8.53
N LEU A 129 -0.09 -17.24 9.50
CA LEU A 129 0.88 -17.09 10.60
C LEU A 129 2.33 -17.04 10.09
N LYS A 130 2.70 -17.89 9.13
CA LYS A 130 4.01 -17.84 8.47
C LYS A 130 4.26 -16.55 7.67
N ALA A 131 3.19 -15.88 7.22
CA ALA A 131 3.25 -14.59 6.54
C ALA A 131 3.42 -13.40 7.50
N ILE A 132 2.97 -13.54 8.76
CA ILE A 132 3.08 -12.53 9.81
C ILE A 132 4.51 -12.48 10.39
N VAL A 133 5.23 -13.61 10.40
CA VAL A 133 6.52 -13.77 11.12
C VAL A 133 7.82 -13.73 10.27
N PRO A 134 7.86 -13.58 8.92
CA PRO A 134 9.07 -14.01 8.26
C PRO A 134 10.09 -12.90 8.00
N PRO A 135 11.36 -13.28 7.72
CA PRO A 135 12.31 -12.39 7.05
C PRO A 135 11.73 -11.86 5.72
N PRO A 136 12.14 -10.67 5.26
CA PRO A 136 11.53 -9.93 4.14
C PRO A 136 11.37 -10.72 2.84
N LEU A 137 12.21 -11.75 2.61
CA LEU A 137 12.13 -12.64 1.45
C LEU A 137 10.92 -13.59 1.47
N LEU A 138 10.46 -14.05 2.64
CA LEU A 138 9.25 -14.87 2.71
C LEU A 138 8.00 -14.01 2.59
N ALA A 139 8.00 -12.79 3.15
CA ALA A 139 6.93 -11.82 2.93
C ALA A 139 6.81 -11.50 1.43
N PHE A 140 7.94 -11.28 0.73
CA PHE A 140 7.96 -11.15 -0.72
C PHE A 140 7.41 -12.39 -1.44
N ARG A 141 7.79 -13.60 -0.99
CA ARG A 141 7.28 -14.85 -1.58
C ARG A 141 5.80 -15.07 -1.33
N VAL A 142 5.27 -14.75 -0.15
CA VAL A 142 3.84 -14.86 0.17
C VAL A 142 3.04 -13.80 -0.57
N ILE A 143 3.55 -12.57 -0.64
CA ILE A 143 2.97 -11.50 -1.45
C ILE A 143 2.96 -11.92 -2.93
N LEU A 144 4.07 -12.38 -3.50
CA LEU A 144 4.09 -12.84 -4.90
C LEU A 144 3.24 -14.08 -5.15
N ALA A 145 3.37 -15.12 -4.32
CA ALA A 145 2.65 -16.38 -4.49
C ALA A 145 1.14 -16.21 -4.32
N GLY A 146 0.71 -15.33 -3.41
CA GLY A 146 -0.69 -15.01 -3.27
C GLY A 146 -1.19 -14.07 -4.39
N VAL A 147 -0.33 -13.16 -4.92
CA VAL A 147 -0.68 -12.20 -5.98
C VAL A 147 -1.06 -12.92 -7.29
N THR A 148 -0.64 -14.16 -7.52
CA THR A 148 -0.90 -14.84 -8.80
C THR A 148 -1.67 -16.15 -8.70
N GLY A 149 -1.93 -16.65 -7.48
CA GLY A 149 -2.63 -17.93 -7.27
C GLY A 149 -1.90 -19.12 -7.90
N LYS A 150 -0.60 -19.00 -8.21
CA LYS A 150 0.21 -20.07 -8.80
C LYS A 150 1.56 -20.16 -8.11
N LYS A 151 2.01 -21.40 -7.84
CA LYS A 151 3.26 -21.74 -7.14
C LYS A 151 4.55 -21.32 -7.85
N ASN A 152 4.50 -20.60 -8.96
CA ASN A 152 5.65 -20.34 -9.82
C ASN A 152 6.10 -18.87 -9.76
N PHE A 153 6.73 -18.51 -8.65
CA PHE A 153 7.42 -17.23 -8.43
C PHE A 153 8.28 -16.78 -9.64
N VAL A 154 8.92 -17.73 -10.34
CA VAL A 154 9.72 -17.47 -11.55
C VAL A 154 8.85 -16.97 -12.71
N VAL A 155 7.64 -17.50 -12.88
CA VAL A 155 6.68 -17.04 -13.90
C VAL A 155 6.22 -15.63 -13.58
N ASP A 156 6.07 -15.29 -12.30
CA ASP A 156 5.58 -13.99 -11.86
C ASP A 156 6.63 -12.90 -12.02
N ILE A 157 7.89 -13.20 -11.67
CA ILE A 157 9.01 -12.31 -12.01
C ILE A 157 9.11 -12.15 -13.52
N ARG A 158 9.02 -13.23 -14.30
CA ARG A 158 9.06 -13.14 -15.76
C ARG A 158 7.93 -12.27 -16.29
N ARG A 159 6.71 -12.39 -15.74
CA ARG A 159 5.56 -11.55 -16.11
C ARG A 159 5.78 -10.09 -15.73
N LEU A 160 6.31 -9.82 -14.54
CA LEU A 160 6.64 -8.46 -14.12
C LEU A 160 7.64 -7.83 -15.11
N LEU A 161 8.72 -8.55 -15.43
CA LEU A 161 9.78 -8.10 -16.32
C LEU A 161 9.40 -8.06 -17.80
N HIS A 162 8.33 -8.74 -18.21
CA HIS A 162 7.88 -8.73 -19.60
C HIS A 162 7.12 -7.44 -19.91
N ILE A 163 7.78 -6.48 -20.57
CA ILE A 163 7.23 -5.15 -20.87
C ILE A 163 6.69 -5.13 -22.29
N THR A 164 5.39 -4.87 -22.45
CA THR A 164 4.72 -4.77 -23.77
C THR A 164 4.55 -3.34 -24.28
N GLY A 165 4.77 -2.34 -23.41
CA GLY A 165 4.64 -0.92 -23.76
C GLY A 165 4.97 0.00 -22.58
N VAL A 166 5.02 1.31 -22.84
CA VAL A 166 5.49 2.32 -21.86
C VAL A 166 4.67 2.31 -20.57
N LYS A 167 3.34 2.24 -20.65
CA LYS A 167 2.47 2.18 -19.46
C LYS A 167 2.76 0.94 -18.60
N SER A 168 2.95 -0.21 -19.24
CA SER A 168 3.31 -1.47 -18.58
C SER A 168 4.69 -1.36 -17.90
N ALA A 169 5.67 -0.75 -18.58
CA ALA A 169 6.99 -0.47 -18.02
C ALA A 169 6.90 0.36 -16.73
N VAL A 170 6.16 1.48 -16.78
CA VAL A 170 5.99 2.39 -15.65
C VAL A 170 5.36 1.68 -14.46
N TYR A 171 4.26 0.94 -14.66
CA TYR A 171 3.64 0.20 -13.56
C TYR A 171 4.54 -0.90 -13.01
N SER A 172 5.31 -1.60 -13.86
CA SER A 172 6.29 -2.59 -13.41
C SER A 172 7.37 -1.96 -12.52
N MET A 173 7.90 -0.80 -12.93
CA MET A 173 8.88 -0.05 -12.12
C MET A 173 8.29 0.37 -10.77
N LEU A 174 7.06 0.90 -10.77
CA LEU A 174 6.36 1.28 -9.54
C LEU A 174 6.12 0.08 -8.62
N THR A 175 5.80 -1.11 -9.15
CA THR A 175 5.67 -2.33 -8.35
C THR A 175 6.95 -2.65 -7.60
N VAL A 176 8.10 -2.63 -8.28
CA VAL A 176 9.40 -2.89 -7.66
C VAL A 176 9.77 -1.80 -6.66
N ALA A 177 9.57 -0.54 -7.03
CA ALA A 177 9.89 0.61 -6.16
C ALA A 177 9.07 0.59 -4.87
N PHE A 178 7.74 0.39 -4.95
CA PHE A 178 6.89 0.32 -3.77
C PHE A 178 7.20 -0.89 -2.90
N PHE A 179 7.48 -2.05 -3.50
CA PHE A 179 7.86 -3.21 -2.72
C PHE A 179 9.18 -2.97 -1.96
N GLY A 180 10.19 -2.45 -2.66
CA GLY A 180 11.49 -2.11 -2.06
C GLY A 180 11.38 -1.07 -0.95
N ALA A 181 10.58 -0.01 -1.18
CA ALA A 181 10.33 1.03 -0.19
C ALA A 181 9.62 0.46 1.05
N ALA A 182 8.51 -0.27 0.87
CA ALA A 182 7.74 -0.87 1.95
C ALA A 182 8.60 -1.83 2.80
N ALA A 183 9.37 -2.71 2.14
CA ALA A 183 10.30 -3.60 2.84
C ALA A 183 11.39 -2.83 3.58
N GLY A 184 11.94 -1.77 2.97
CA GLY A 184 12.92 -0.89 3.62
C GLY A 184 12.37 -0.24 4.88
N TYR A 185 11.16 0.31 4.81
CA TYR A 185 10.49 0.99 5.93
C TYR A 185 10.21 0.03 7.08
N LEU A 186 9.92 -1.25 6.80
CA LEU A 186 9.67 -2.25 7.84
C LEU A 186 10.96 -2.81 8.46
N VAL A 187 11.97 -3.10 7.65
CA VAL A 187 13.19 -3.82 8.08
C VAL A 187 14.27 -2.87 8.60
N ARG A 188 14.39 -1.68 8.01
CA ARG A 188 15.36 -0.66 8.41
C ARG A 188 14.66 0.69 8.53
N PRO A 189 13.63 0.82 9.40
CA PRO A 189 12.85 2.05 9.52
C PRO A 189 13.73 3.24 9.85
N GLU A 190 14.67 3.10 10.77
CA GLU A 190 15.51 4.20 11.19
C GLU A 190 16.42 4.69 10.05
N ALA A 191 17.11 3.78 9.37
CA ALA A 191 18.01 4.13 8.27
C ALA A 191 17.25 4.75 7.09
N THR A 192 16.07 4.20 6.76
CA THR A 192 15.25 4.72 5.67
C THR A 192 14.60 6.05 6.02
N LEU A 193 14.12 6.22 7.25
CA LEU A 193 13.62 7.50 7.74
C LEU A 193 14.72 8.56 7.69
N THR A 194 15.93 8.25 8.17
CA THR A 194 17.10 9.16 8.10
C THR A 194 17.48 9.51 6.66
N GLY A 195 17.40 8.51 5.79
CA GLY A 195 17.67 8.67 4.37
C GLY A 195 16.72 9.67 3.72
N VAL A 196 15.47 9.75 4.17
CA VAL A 196 14.46 10.67 3.62
C VAL A 196 14.42 11.99 4.40
N LEU A 197 14.43 11.94 5.72
CA LEU A 197 14.29 13.04 6.67
C LEU A 197 15.41 12.95 7.70
N THR A 198 16.34 13.91 7.70
CA THR A 198 17.54 13.89 8.57
C THR A 198 17.25 14.20 10.04
N TYR A 199 16.03 14.63 10.36
CA TYR A 199 15.65 15.18 11.67
C TYR A 199 15.25 14.12 12.72
N ALA A 200 15.29 14.52 13.99
CA ALA A 200 15.06 13.75 15.22
C ALA A 200 14.13 12.53 15.09
N LYS A 201 14.69 11.35 15.38
CA LYS A 201 14.03 10.04 15.27
C LYS A 201 13.53 9.59 16.64
N SER A 202 12.36 10.09 17.04
CA SER A 202 11.70 9.53 18.22
C SER A 202 11.17 8.12 17.91
N PRO A 203 11.01 7.24 18.92
CA PRO A 203 10.42 5.91 18.72
C PRO A 203 9.06 5.96 18.02
N GLU A 204 8.26 6.98 18.30
CA GLU A 204 6.96 7.21 17.67
C GLU A 204 7.10 7.50 16.17
N CYS A 205 8.09 8.30 15.76
CA CYS A 205 8.36 8.55 14.34
C CYS A 205 8.79 7.26 13.61
N ILE A 206 9.60 6.43 14.27
CA ILE A 206 10.03 5.13 13.74
C ILE A 206 8.82 4.20 13.56
N LEU A 207 7.94 4.12 14.56
CA LEU A 207 6.69 3.36 14.48
C LEU A 207 5.80 3.84 13.34
N LEU A 208 5.56 5.16 13.22
CA LEU A 208 4.77 5.72 12.12
C LEU A 208 5.38 5.40 10.76
N TRP A 209 6.71 5.46 10.65
CA TRP A 209 7.41 5.11 9.42
C TRP A 209 7.26 3.62 9.05
N GLN A 210 7.34 2.72 10.02
CA GLN A 210 7.03 1.30 9.82
C GLN A 210 5.57 1.10 9.40
N ALA A 211 4.65 1.82 10.00
CA ALA A 211 3.22 1.73 9.70
C ALA A 211 2.90 2.24 8.28
N ILE A 212 3.56 3.29 7.81
CA ILE A 212 3.55 3.73 6.40
C ILE A 212 4.10 2.61 5.50
N GLY A 213 5.18 1.95 5.91
CA GLY A 213 5.73 0.77 5.23
C GLY A 213 4.73 -0.38 5.11
N ALA A 214 4.04 -0.72 6.19
CA ALA A 214 2.98 -1.72 6.20
C ALA A 214 1.86 -1.36 5.22
N ALA A 215 1.42 -0.10 5.21
CA ALA A 215 0.41 0.38 4.26
C ALA A 215 0.88 0.32 2.80
N ALA A 216 2.14 0.63 2.53
CA ALA A 216 2.72 0.58 1.20
C ALA A 216 2.81 -0.85 0.62
N LEU A 217 2.76 -1.91 1.44
CA LEU A 217 2.79 -3.30 0.96
C LEU A 217 1.60 -3.69 0.09
N MET A 218 0.47 -2.95 0.12
CA MET A 218 -0.64 -3.21 -0.80
C MET A 218 -0.37 -2.69 -2.22
N LEU A 219 0.45 -1.65 -2.37
CA LEU A 219 0.66 -0.94 -3.64
C LEU A 219 1.35 -1.79 -4.72
N PRO A 220 2.27 -2.73 -4.41
CA PRO A 220 2.75 -3.71 -5.36
C PRO A 220 1.63 -4.53 -6.02
N ALA A 221 0.64 -4.99 -5.25
CA ALA A 221 -0.47 -5.77 -5.78
C ALA A 221 -1.36 -4.92 -6.72
N TRP A 222 -1.56 -3.64 -6.40
CA TRP A 222 -2.25 -2.67 -7.26
C TRP A 222 -1.50 -2.42 -8.56
N THR A 223 -0.25 -1.97 -8.46
CA THR A 223 0.56 -1.59 -9.62
C THR A 223 0.85 -2.77 -10.53
N PHE A 224 1.02 -3.98 -9.98
CA PHE A 224 1.11 -5.19 -10.78
C PHE A 224 -0.20 -5.49 -11.54
N SER A 225 -1.35 -5.26 -10.91
CA SER A 225 -2.64 -5.41 -11.59
C SER A 225 -2.86 -4.36 -12.68
N LEU A 226 -2.42 -3.13 -12.46
CA LEU A 226 -2.42 -2.06 -13.46
C LEU A 226 -1.45 -2.35 -14.62
N LYS A 227 -0.30 -2.97 -14.32
CA LYS A 227 0.66 -3.45 -15.32
C LYS A 227 0.01 -4.48 -16.24
N GLU A 228 -0.61 -5.52 -15.69
CA GLU A 228 -1.30 -6.53 -16.51
C GLU A 228 -2.48 -5.94 -17.30
N ALA A 229 -3.21 -4.99 -16.72
CA ALA A 229 -4.26 -4.28 -17.43
C ALA A 229 -3.69 -3.45 -18.59
N ALA A 230 -2.52 -2.82 -18.41
CA ALA A 230 -1.82 -2.09 -19.46
C ALA A 230 -1.39 -3.03 -20.60
N ASP A 231 -0.83 -4.21 -20.28
CA ASP A 231 -0.45 -5.21 -21.30
C ASP A 231 -1.65 -5.65 -22.14
N LYS A 232 -2.82 -5.80 -21.51
CA LYS A 232 -4.05 -6.24 -22.16
C LYS A 232 -4.88 -5.10 -22.75
N ARG A 233 -4.40 -3.84 -22.67
CA ARG A 233 -5.13 -2.62 -23.08
C ARG A 233 -6.50 -2.46 -22.38
N GLN A 234 -6.59 -2.90 -21.13
CA GLN A 234 -7.80 -2.91 -20.31
C GLN A 234 -7.85 -1.81 -19.24
N LEU A 235 -6.93 -0.84 -19.25
CA LEU A 235 -6.88 0.25 -18.24
C LEU A 235 -8.19 1.06 -18.13
N ALA A 236 -9.01 1.06 -19.18
CA ALA A 236 -10.30 1.75 -19.19
C ALA A 236 -11.40 1.05 -18.37
N ALA A 237 -11.20 -0.22 -17.97
CA ALA A 237 -12.21 -0.93 -17.19
C ALA A 237 -12.39 -0.31 -15.79
N PRO A 238 -13.60 -0.32 -15.22
CA PRO A 238 -13.94 0.46 -14.02
C PRO A 238 -13.00 0.24 -12.83
N ALA A 239 -12.62 -1.01 -12.56
CA ALA A 239 -11.70 -1.34 -11.46
C ALA A 239 -10.35 -0.65 -11.63
N PHE A 240 -9.77 -0.67 -12.82
CA PHE A 240 -8.47 -0.05 -13.07
C PHE A 240 -8.55 1.47 -13.09
N LYS A 241 -9.68 2.06 -13.52
CA LYS A 241 -9.91 3.51 -13.36
C LYS A 241 -9.93 3.91 -11.87
N THR A 242 -10.63 3.16 -11.02
CA THR A 242 -10.63 3.39 -9.58
C THR A 242 -9.23 3.31 -8.98
N LEU A 243 -8.47 2.25 -9.32
CA LEU A 243 -7.10 2.07 -8.81
C LEU A 243 -6.15 3.17 -9.29
N ASN A 244 -6.26 3.58 -10.55
CA ASN A 244 -5.48 4.67 -11.12
C ASN A 244 -5.79 6.02 -10.46
N LEU A 245 -7.07 6.32 -10.25
CA LEU A 245 -7.49 7.54 -9.55
C LEU A 245 -6.96 7.55 -8.11
N GLY A 246 -7.04 6.41 -7.41
CA GLY A 246 -6.45 6.27 -6.08
C GLY A 246 -4.94 6.48 -6.08
N LEU A 247 -4.23 5.86 -7.04
CA LEU A 247 -2.78 6.04 -7.20
C LEU A 247 -2.40 7.50 -7.45
N SER A 248 -3.20 8.23 -8.24
CA SER A 248 -3.04 9.68 -8.42
C SER A 248 -3.13 10.44 -7.11
N PHE A 249 -4.21 10.24 -6.35
CA PHE A 249 -4.44 10.95 -5.09
C PHE A 249 -3.37 10.62 -4.04
N ILE A 250 -3.01 9.34 -3.90
CA ILE A 250 -1.99 8.90 -2.94
C ILE A 250 -0.63 9.47 -3.31
N GLY A 251 -0.26 9.43 -4.59
CA GLY A 251 1.00 10.02 -5.08
C GLY A 251 1.06 11.52 -4.83
N LEU A 252 0.00 12.25 -5.15
CA LEU A 252 -0.09 13.69 -4.88
C LEU A 252 -0.04 13.99 -3.38
N ALA A 253 -0.76 13.24 -2.55
CA ALA A 253 -0.75 13.45 -1.11
C ALA A 253 0.65 13.22 -0.49
N HIS A 254 1.39 12.21 -0.96
CA HIS A 254 2.79 12.00 -0.56
C HIS A 254 3.68 13.17 -0.97
N VAL A 255 3.58 13.61 -2.23
CA VAL A 255 4.37 14.74 -2.74
C VAL A 255 4.05 16.02 -1.96
N LEU A 256 2.78 16.34 -1.76
CA LEU A 256 2.36 17.54 -1.02
C LEU A 256 2.76 17.50 0.46
N THR A 257 2.85 16.31 1.05
CA THR A 257 3.28 16.15 2.44
C THR A 257 4.80 16.26 2.58
N LEU A 258 5.56 15.71 1.63
CA LEU A 258 7.04 15.66 1.68
C LEU A 258 7.73 16.87 1.06
N ALA A 259 7.14 17.51 0.05
CA ALA A 259 7.77 18.63 -0.66
C ALA A 259 8.16 19.81 0.25
N PRO A 260 7.37 20.22 1.26
CA PRO A 260 7.78 21.26 2.21
C PRO A 260 9.03 20.91 3.03
N TRP A 261 9.33 19.61 3.15
CA TRP A 261 10.49 19.09 3.89
C TRP A 261 11.72 18.92 3.02
N TRP A 262 11.64 19.19 1.72
CA TRP A 262 12.77 19.13 0.80
C TRP A 262 13.64 20.40 0.91
N THR A 263 14.24 20.58 2.07
CA THR A 263 15.16 21.68 2.39
C THR A 263 16.55 21.13 2.73
N PRO A 264 17.63 21.94 2.61
CA PRO A 264 18.98 21.50 2.94
C PRO A 264 19.15 21.00 4.38
N CYS A 265 18.30 21.47 5.31
CA CYS A 265 18.41 21.16 6.73
C CYS A 265 17.55 19.96 7.16
N SER A 266 16.51 19.62 6.40
CA SER A 266 15.49 18.64 6.82
C SER A 266 15.46 17.39 5.95
N SER A 267 15.96 17.46 4.72
CA SER A 267 15.94 16.34 3.78
C SER A 267 17.21 15.51 3.84
N GLY A 268 17.03 14.20 3.78
CA GLY A 268 18.12 13.25 3.58
C GLY A 268 18.38 12.99 2.10
N PRO A 269 19.46 12.23 1.79
CA PRO A 269 19.89 11.97 0.42
C PRO A 269 18.87 11.20 -0.43
N TRP A 270 17.89 10.53 0.19
CA TRP A 270 16.87 9.74 -0.49
C TRP A 270 15.58 10.52 -0.81
N MET A 271 15.39 11.71 -0.23
CA MET A 271 14.23 12.56 -0.48
C MET A 271 13.90 12.76 -1.98
N PRO A 272 14.85 13.12 -2.87
CA PRO A 272 14.52 13.33 -4.29
C PRO A 272 14.00 12.06 -4.97
N TYR A 273 14.50 10.88 -4.61
CA TYR A 273 14.02 9.62 -5.18
C TYR A 273 12.62 9.28 -4.68
N VAL A 274 12.34 9.52 -3.40
CA VAL A 274 10.99 9.31 -2.83
C VAL A 274 9.99 10.25 -3.47
N ILE A 275 10.29 11.55 -3.56
CA ILE A 275 9.42 12.51 -4.26
C ILE A 275 9.26 12.12 -5.73
N GLY A 276 10.33 11.69 -6.40
CA GLY A 276 10.31 11.24 -7.79
C GLY A 276 9.39 10.03 -8.02
N VAL A 277 9.48 9.01 -7.17
CA VAL A 277 8.62 7.81 -7.26
C VAL A 277 7.16 8.16 -7.02
N TRP A 278 6.84 8.99 -6.02
CA TRP A 278 5.46 9.40 -5.76
C TRP A 278 4.89 10.35 -6.81
N SER A 279 5.74 11.22 -7.38
CA SER A 279 5.39 12.06 -8.54
C SER A 279 5.09 11.20 -9.77
N LEU A 280 5.93 10.19 -10.02
CA LEU A 280 5.69 9.23 -11.10
C LEU A 280 4.42 8.43 -10.88
N ALA A 281 4.14 8.01 -9.64
CA ALA A 281 2.90 7.33 -9.29
C ALA A 281 1.68 8.23 -9.54
N ALA A 282 1.76 9.50 -9.16
CA ALA A 282 0.71 10.48 -9.41
C ALA A 282 0.44 10.66 -10.91
N ALA A 283 1.50 10.85 -11.70
CA ALA A 283 1.41 11.01 -13.14
C ALA A 283 0.91 9.74 -13.84
N ALA A 284 1.42 8.56 -13.44
CA ALA A 284 1.01 7.28 -13.98
C ALA A 284 -0.46 6.98 -13.69
N GLY A 285 -0.92 7.21 -12.45
CA GLY A 285 -2.33 7.10 -12.09
C GLY A 285 -3.21 7.99 -12.97
N THR A 286 -2.81 9.24 -13.18
CA THR A 286 -3.62 10.18 -13.97
C THR A 286 -3.65 9.75 -15.44
N TRP A 287 -2.50 9.34 -15.98
CA TRP A 287 -2.41 8.82 -17.35
C TRP A 287 -3.21 7.53 -17.55
N GLY A 288 -3.20 6.63 -16.56
CA GLY A 288 -4.00 5.41 -16.54
C GLY A 288 -5.49 5.71 -16.50
N PHE A 289 -5.92 6.64 -15.65
CA PHE A 289 -7.32 7.04 -15.49
C PHE A 289 -7.89 7.66 -16.78
N LEU A 290 -7.11 8.49 -17.46
CA LEU A 290 -7.47 9.14 -18.73
C LEU A 290 -7.43 8.18 -19.94
N SER A 291 -7.04 6.91 -19.75
CA SER A 291 -7.01 5.95 -20.84
C SER A 291 -8.43 5.60 -21.30
N SER A 292 -8.69 5.76 -22.60
CA SER A 292 -9.92 5.33 -23.25
C SER A 292 -9.84 3.85 -23.66
N THR A 293 -11.01 3.22 -23.79
CA THR A 293 -11.12 1.91 -24.43
C THR A 293 -10.75 2.10 -25.90
N PRO A 294 -9.81 1.32 -26.46
CA PRO A 294 -9.61 1.34 -27.90
C PRO A 294 -10.95 0.99 -28.58
N PRO A 295 -11.27 1.58 -29.75
CA PRO A 295 -12.43 1.14 -30.52
C PRO A 295 -12.34 -0.37 -30.72
N ALA A 296 -13.49 -1.05 -30.61
CA ALA A 296 -13.54 -2.44 -31.01
C ALA A 296 -13.00 -2.50 -32.45
N VAL A 297 -11.92 -3.26 -32.64
CA VAL A 297 -11.54 -3.63 -34.00
C VAL A 297 -12.66 -4.55 -34.41
N ASP A 298 -13.65 -4.02 -35.13
CA ASP A 298 -14.65 -4.82 -35.82
C ASP A 298 -13.84 -5.77 -36.69
N ASN A 299 -13.71 -7.01 -36.25
CA ASN A 299 -13.12 -8.08 -37.03
C ASN A 299 -14.12 -8.38 -38.14
N ALA A 300 -14.17 -7.51 -39.13
CA ALA A 300 -14.80 -7.74 -40.41
C ALA A 300 -13.86 -8.63 -41.23
N PHE A 301 -13.80 -9.91 -40.87
CA PHE A 301 -13.28 -11.00 -41.70
C PHE A 301 -14.05 -12.27 -41.40
#